data_AF-A0A969KT24-F1
#
_entry.id   AF-A0A969KT24-F1
#
_cell.length_a   1.000
_cell.length_b   1.000
_cell.length_c   1.000
_cell.angle_alpha   90.00
_cell.angle_beta   90.00
_cell.angle_gamma   90.00
#
_symmetry.space_group_name_H-M   'P 1'
#
loop_
_entity.id
_entity.type
_entity.pdbx_description
1 polymer ?
#
loop_
_entity_poly.entity_id
_entity_poly.type
_entity_poly.pdbx_seq_one_letter_code
_entity_poly.pdbx_strand_id
1 'polypeptide(L)'
;MDSGGNFIPVLTARSDTSPSQGIPGIGAGADPINDGALRLTDNANNRQAFVFYNIPLPANAGLDIVFDFFSYNTTTAPTGADGISFFLIDGSANPTTAGAFGGSLGYAQRDAIFSPPNGQPGLVGGYLGIGFDEFGNYSANTEGRQGGQAPGPTPDSVAIRGSEATGYQYLVGTGDLGNLDEPSATDRDDATRSVRIQLSREGILIVDLDLNNDGTFAPNERIIDTFDITAFNGVQPESFKFGFAASTGSSTNIHEIRSISISTLTDPPIVTDASVTFNQGETKLIPGVSATDPDSTSPSDPDGAIEFIIIGNVPPADQGTLFVGNPAQGGQPITTFSTTLPQGFNPPTGFNGPYYVISQPQLSQLFFQANSNFTGAGFSYTAIDAIGAVPDAPATVTLLATEPGGGGEGPTPGCEDGLNLRGNARNTSSRGSEGSDT
;
A
#
# COMPACT_ATOMS: atom_id res chain seq x y z
N MET A 1 -15.09 2.12 10.36
CA MET A 1 -14.75 3.53 10.12
C MET A 1 -15.46 4.35 11.16
N ASP A 2 -14.77 5.32 11.74
CA ASP A 2 -15.34 6.27 12.69
C ASP A 2 -15.42 7.65 12.03
N SER A 3 -16.31 8.53 12.53
CA SER A 3 -16.56 9.85 11.95
C SER A 3 -16.89 10.89 13.02
N GLY A 4 -16.79 12.17 12.66
CA GLY A 4 -17.18 13.29 13.50
C GLY A 4 -17.13 14.62 12.76
N GLY A 5 -17.55 15.70 13.42
CA GLY A 5 -17.77 17.00 12.80
C GLY A 5 -19.18 17.52 13.05
N ASN A 6 -19.56 18.61 12.37
CA ASN A 6 -20.92 19.16 12.45
C ASN A 6 -21.85 18.66 11.33
N PHE A 7 -21.28 17.90 10.39
CA PHE A 7 -21.99 17.06 9.43
C PHE A 7 -21.65 15.60 9.71
N ILE A 8 -22.64 14.72 9.54
CA ILE A 8 -22.46 13.28 9.71
C ILE A 8 -22.27 12.68 8.32
N PRO A 9 -21.12 12.08 8.00
CA PRO A 9 -20.91 11.41 6.72
C PRO A 9 -21.98 10.33 6.46
N VAL A 10 -22.34 10.16 5.19
CA VAL A 10 -23.40 9.23 4.78
C VAL A 10 -23.03 8.44 3.54
N LEU A 11 -23.49 7.18 3.47
CA LEU A 11 -23.39 6.33 2.29
C LEU A 11 -24.63 6.51 1.43
N THR A 12 -24.47 6.99 0.20
CA THR A 12 -25.60 7.41 -0.63
C THR A 12 -26.43 6.26 -1.21
N ALA A 13 -25.84 5.08 -1.36
CA ALA A 13 -26.54 3.84 -1.71
C ALA A 13 -27.13 3.08 -0.51
N ARG A 14 -26.81 3.51 0.73
CA ARG A 14 -27.34 2.87 1.94
C ARG A 14 -28.69 3.48 2.29
N SER A 15 -29.66 2.62 2.59
CA SER A 15 -31.01 3.07 2.98
C SER A 15 -31.20 3.27 4.48
N ASP A 16 -30.49 2.48 5.29
CA ASP A 16 -30.55 2.56 6.76
C ASP A 16 -29.87 3.82 7.30
N THR A 17 -30.67 4.78 7.77
CA THR A 17 -30.20 6.07 8.31
C THR A 17 -29.75 6.00 9.77
N SER A 18 -29.95 4.88 10.46
CA SER A 18 -29.59 4.73 11.88
C SER A 18 -29.04 3.32 12.16
N PRO A 19 -27.92 2.97 11.53
CA PRO A 19 -27.36 1.65 11.70
C PRO A 19 -26.77 1.49 13.09
N SER A 20 -26.83 0.26 13.62
CA SER A 20 -26.17 -0.07 14.89
C SER A 20 -24.64 0.01 14.80
N GLN A 21 -24.08 -0.09 13.59
CA GLN A 21 -22.65 0.03 13.30
C GLN A 21 -22.39 0.62 11.90
N GLY A 22 -21.29 1.35 11.78
CA GLY A 22 -20.81 1.93 10.52
C GLY A 22 -21.50 3.23 10.13
N ILE A 23 -21.24 3.68 8.91
CA ILE A 23 -21.68 4.97 8.40
C ILE A 23 -23.18 4.90 8.02
N PRO A 24 -24.03 5.85 8.46
CA PRO A 24 -25.45 5.88 8.11
C PRO A 24 -25.68 6.09 6.62
N GLY A 25 -26.87 5.72 6.17
CA GLY A 25 -27.40 6.02 4.84
C GLY A 25 -28.23 7.30 4.80
N ILE A 26 -28.80 7.59 3.63
CA ILE A 26 -29.63 8.79 3.37
C ILE A 26 -31.13 8.50 3.19
N GLY A 27 -31.61 7.30 3.53
CA GLY A 27 -33.05 6.97 3.53
C GLY A 27 -33.46 6.11 2.33
N ALA A 28 -34.18 6.65 1.34
CA ALA A 28 -34.61 5.81 0.20
C ALA A 28 -33.46 5.28 -0.68
N GLY A 29 -32.20 5.61 -0.36
CA GLY A 29 -31.04 5.46 -1.24
C GLY A 29 -31.15 6.47 -2.38
N ALA A 30 -30.23 7.44 -2.47
CA ALA A 30 -30.19 8.28 -3.67
C ALA A 30 -29.61 7.50 -4.85
N ASP A 31 -28.76 6.49 -4.55
CA ASP A 31 -28.06 5.70 -5.55
C ASP A 31 -28.41 4.21 -5.46
N PRO A 32 -28.35 3.47 -6.59
CA PRO A 32 -28.38 2.01 -6.59
C PRO A 32 -27.26 1.40 -5.74
N ILE A 33 -27.49 0.19 -5.22
CA ILE A 33 -26.44 -0.60 -4.55
C ILE A 33 -25.26 -0.79 -5.54
N ASN A 34 -24.04 -0.57 -5.07
CA ASN A 34 -22.77 -0.57 -5.82
C ASN A 34 -22.51 0.66 -6.69
N ASP A 35 -23.39 1.65 -6.69
CA ASP A 35 -23.23 2.90 -7.43
C ASP A 35 -23.21 4.14 -6.49
N GLY A 36 -23.09 3.88 -5.19
CA GLY A 36 -23.05 4.91 -4.16
C GLY A 36 -21.66 5.47 -3.92
N ALA A 37 -21.64 6.65 -3.31
CA ALA A 37 -20.45 7.30 -2.79
C ALA A 37 -20.56 7.48 -1.26
N LEU A 38 -19.42 7.79 -0.64
CA LEU A 38 -19.38 8.31 0.71
C LEU A 38 -19.42 9.83 0.66
N ARG A 39 -20.52 10.43 1.11
CA ARG A 39 -20.68 11.88 1.19
C ARG A 39 -20.13 12.41 2.50
N LEU A 40 -19.20 13.36 2.40
CA LEU A 40 -18.52 14.01 3.52
C LEU A 40 -19.15 15.35 3.88
N THR A 41 -19.79 16.04 2.93
CA THR A 41 -20.56 17.26 3.20
C THR A 41 -21.77 17.35 2.26
N ASP A 42 -22.80 18.08 2.70
CA ASP A 42 -23.87 18.55 1.84
C ASP A 42 -23.61 19.99 1.38
N ASN A 43 -24.49 20.50 0.53
CA ASN A 43 -24.41 21.85 -0.03
C ASN A 43 -24.92 22.93 0.93
N ALA A 44 -24.49 22.90 2.19
CA ALA A 44 -24.81 23.92 3.18
C ALA A 44 -23.54 24.57 3.71
N ASN A 45 -23.66 25.76 4.29
CA ASN A 45 -22.52 26.53 4.76
C ASN A 45 -21.87 25.92 6.01
N ASN A 46 -20.56 26.14 6.14
CA ASN A 46 -19.77 25.83 7.32
C ASN A 46 -19.87 24.36 7.76
N ARG A 47 -19.90 23.44 6.81
CA ARG A 47 -19.82 22.01 7.11
C ARG A 47 -18.39 21.60 7.39
N GLN A 48 -18.23 20.65 8.30
CA GLN A 48 -17.01 19.89 8.49
C GLN A 48 -17.39 18.46 8.84
N ALA A 49 -16.71 17.52 8.22
CA ALA A 49 -16.74 16.13 8.63
C ALA A 49 -15.40 15.46 8.37
N PHE A 50 -15.17 14.35 9.07
CA PHE A 50 -14.14 13.40 8.72
C PHE A 50 -14.66 11.98 8.87
N VAL A 51 -13.99 11.06 8.19
CA VAL A 51 -14.15 9.62 8.33
C VAL A 51 -12.77 8.98 8.25
N PHE A 52 -12.50 7.96 9.06
CA PHE A 52 -11.23 7.24 8.99
C PHE A 52 -11.37 5.75 9.21
N TYR A 53 -10.44 5.00 8.63
CA TYR A 53 -10.29 3.58 8.83
C TYR A 53 -9.56 3.31 10.15
N ASN A 54 -10.29 2.77 11.13
CA ASN A 54 -9.80 2.65 12.50
C ASN A 54 -9.00 1.36 12.78
N ILE A 55 -8.27 0.85 11.77
CA ILE A 55 -7.33 -0.26 11.92
C ILE A 55 -5.97 0.25 11.43
N PRO A 56 -4.93 0.27 12.28
CA PRO A 56 -3.60 0.71 11.87
C PRO A 56 -3.02 -0.15 10.75
N LEU A 57 -2.46 0.51 9.75
CA LEU A 57 -1.67 -0.06 8.66
C LEU A 57 -0.18 0.15 8.98
N PRO A 58 0.67 -0.89 8.90
CA PRO A 58 2.11 -0.74 9.03
C PRO A 58 2.67 0.25 7.99
N ALA A 59 3.57 1.15 8.40
CA ALA A 59 4.21 2.11 7.50
C ALA A 59 5.47 1.56 6.80
N ASN A 60 5.97 0.41 7.24
CA ASN A 60 7.25 -0.16 6.83
C ASN A 60 7.29 -0.64 5.37
N ALA A 61 6.15 -0.74 4.69
CA ALA A 61 6.07 -1.16 3.30
C ALA A 61 5.64 -0.04 2.33
N GLY A 62 5.57 1.20 2.82
CA GLY A 62 4.95 2.31 2.10
C GLY A 62 3.47 2.09 1.79
N LEU A 63 2.82 3.10 1.21
CA LEU A 63 1.39 3.10 0.90
C LEU A 63 1.15 3.57 -0.53
N ASP A 64 0.39 2.79 -1.30
CA ASP A 64 -0.16 3.17 -2.59
C ASP A 64 -1.68 3.29 -2.45
N ILE A 65 -2.20 4.49 -2.66
CA ILE A 65 -3.58 4.86 -2.35
C ILE A 65 -4.20 5.41 -3.63
N VAL A 66 -5.31 4.83 -4.04
CA VAL A 66 -6.09 5.29 -5.21
C VAL A 66 -7.52 5.51 -4.78
N PHE A 67 -8.12 6.62 -5.21
CA PHE A 67 -9.54 6.90 -5.00
C PHE A 67 -10.06 7.90 -6.02
N ASP A 68 -11.39 7.94 -6.17
CA ASP A 68 -12.07 9.01 -6.89
C ASP A 68 -12.70 9.96 -5.88
N PHE A 69 -12.72 11.25 -6.20
CA PHE A 69 -13.50 12.24 -5.48
C PHE A 69 -14.38 13.05 -6.42
N PHE A 70 -15.40 13.67 -5.83
CA PHE A 70 -16.37 14.52 -6.52
C PHE A 70 -16.59 15.77 -5.69
N SER A 71 -16.58 16.90 -6.38
CA SER A 71 -17.06 18.15 -5.84
C SER A 71 -18.01 18.79 -6.85
N TYR A 72 -19.27 18.94 -6.45
CA TYR A 72 -20.32 19.44 -7.33
C TYR A 72 -21.40 20.15 -6.56
N ASN A 73 -22.18 20.98 -7.27
CA ASN A 73 -23.26 21.73 -6.69
C ASN A 73 -24.60 21.27 -7.28
N THR A 74 -25.67 21.26 -6.49
CA THR A 74 -27.02 20.95 -6.99
C THR A 74 -27.63 22.08 -7.84
N THR A 75 -26.94 23.22 -7.92
CA THR A 75 -27.30 24.41 -8.71
C THR A 75 -26.04 25.06 -9.25
N THR A 76 -26.07 25.64 -10.44
CA THR A 76 -24.91 26.39 -10.98
C THR A 76 -24.55 27.55 -10.03
N ALA A 77 -23.40 27.47 -9.39
CA ALA A 77 -22.80 28.53 -8.58
C ALA A 77 -21.54 29.03 -9.29
N PRO A 78 -21.13 30.30 -9.15
CA PRO A 78 -19.96 30.81 -9.87
C PRO A 78 -18.62 30.23 -9.36
N THR A 79 -18.56 29.75 -8.11
CA THR A 79 -17.39 29.10 -7.49
C THR A 79 -17.84 28.19 -6.34
N GLY A 80 -17.49 26.91 -6.39
CA GLY A 80 -17.59 25.93 -5.32
C GLY A 80 -16.56 26.15 -4.20
N ALA A 81 -16.77 25.47 -3.06
CA ALA A 81 -15.84 25.46 -1.94
C ALA A 81 -16.21 24.41 -0.86
N ASP A 82 -15.29 24.06 0.04
CA ASP A 82 -13.87 24.44 0.03
C ASP A 82 -12.98 23.32 -0.51
N GLY A 83 -13.39 22.07 -0.35
CA GLY A 83 -12.67 20.92 -0.85
C GLY A 83 -12.64 19.72 0.10
N ILE A 84 -11.81 18.75 -0.28
CA ILE A 84 -11.59 17.48 0.42
C ILE A 84 -10.12 17.41 0.84
N SER A 85 -9.84 16.77 1.97
CA SER A 85 -8.50 16.30 2.30
C SER A 85 -8.47 14.79 2.48
N PHE A 86 -7.45 14.15 1.90
CA PHE A 86 -6.98 12.85 2.35
C PHE A 86 -5.98 13.06 3.49
N PHE A 87 -6.02 12.25 4.53
CA PHE A 87 -5.06 12.36 5.62
C PHE A 87 -4.53 11.01 6.11
N LEU A 88 -3.33 11.07 6.66
CA LEU A 88 -2.74 10.04 7.51
C LEU A 88 -2.63 10.58 8.94
N ILE A 89 -3.06 9.77 9.91
CA ILE A 89 -2.84 10.00 11.33
C ILE A 89 -1.94 8.91 11.91
N ASP A 90 -1.24 9.23 13.00
CA ASP A 90 -0.55 8.23 13.82
C ASP A 90 -1.50 7.07 14.14
N GLY A 91 -1.07 5.82 13.90
CA GLY A 91 -1.91 4.64 14.09
C GLY A 91 -2.42 4.43 15.52
N SER A 92 -1.77 5.04 16.52
CA SER A 92 -2.23 5.04 17.91
C SER A 92 -3.33 6.07 18.20
N ALA A 93 -3.49 7.08 17.34
CA ALA A 93 -4.47 8.15 17.50
C ALA A 93 -5.91 7.67 17.25
N ASN A 94 -6.85 8.33 17.94
CA ASN A 94 -8.29 8.07 17.84
C ASN A 94 -9.06 9.41 17.92
N PRO A 95 -8.95 10.27 16.88
CA PRO A 95 -9.66 11.54 16.86
C PRO A 95 -11.18 11.32 16.91
N THR A 96 -11.88 12.24 17.56
CA THR A 96 -13.36 12.24 17.65
C THR A 96 -13.99 13.44 16.94
N THR A 97 -13.17 14.38 16.50
CA THR A 97 -13.58 15.60 15.81
C THR A 97 -12.68 15.84 14.62
N ALA A 98 -13.26 16.30 13.52
CA ALA A 98 -12.49 16.86 12.40
C ALA A 98 -11.68 18.08 12.87
N GLY A 99 -10.67 18.44 12.08
CA GLY A 99 -10.11 19.79 12.10
C GLY A 99 -11.14 20.85 11.66
N ALA A 100 -10.68 22.09 11.51
CA ALA A 100 -11.55 23.23 11.27
C ALA A 100 -12.21 23.20 9.88
N PHE A 101 -13.41 23.80 9.75
CA PHE A 101 -14.11 23.97 8.47
C PHE A 101 -13.48 25.06 7.59
N GLY A 102 -14.00 25.24 6.38
CA GLY A 102 -13.52 26.26 5.43
C GLY A 102 -12.17 25.89 4.83
N GLY A 103 -11.28 26.87 4.69
CA GLY A 103 -9.93 26.68 4.15
C GLY A 103 -8.99 25.76 4.95
N SER A 104 -9.48 25.06 5.97
CA SER A 104 -8.71 24.04 6.71
C SER A 104 -9.08 22.61 6.32
N LEU A 105 -10.10 22.43 5.47
CA LEU A 105 -10.51 21.15 4.87
C LEU A 105 -10.73 20.01 5.87
N GLY A 106 -11.09 20.35 7.10
CA GLY A 106 -11.25 19.40 8.19
C GLY A 106 -9.96 18.73 8.66
N TYR A 107 -8.78 19.21 8.24
CA TYR A 107 -7.46 18.72 8.67
C TYR A 107 -6.70 19.73 9.54
N ALA A 108 -6.59 20.98 9.09
CA ALA A 108 -5.82 22.01 9.80
C ALA A 108 -6.67 22.79 10.83
N GLN A 109 -6.01 23.66 11.60
CA GLN A 109 -6.59 24.53 12.60
C GLN A 109 -7.12 25.86 12.03
N ARG A 110 -8.00 26.52 12.79
CA ARG A 110 -8.37 27.93 12.65
C ARG A 110 -8.24 28.68 13.98
N ASP A 111 -7.70 29.89 13.95
CA ASP A 111 -7.51 30.69 15.16
C ASP A 111 -8.82 31.28 15.72
N ALA A 112 -8.71 31.91 16.90
CA ALA A 112 -9.84 32.54 17.57
C ALA A 112 -10.32 33.85 16.92
N ILE A 113 -9.54 34.47 16.03
CA ILE A 113 -9.96 35.67 15.29
C ILE A 113 -11.01 35.27 14.26
N PHE A 114 -10.80 34.15 13.58
CA PHE A 114 -11.70 33.63 12.56
C PHE A 114 -12.71 32.59 13.09
N SER A 115 -12.53 32.08 14.32
CA SER A 115 -13.45 31.17 15.01
C SER A 115 -13.55 31.48 16.52
N PRO A 116 -14.24 32.56 16.92
CA PRO A 116 -14.33 32.96 18.32
C PRO A 116 -15.18 32.01 19.18
N PRO A 117 -14.91 31.89 20.50
CA PRO A 117 -13.85 32.58 21.24
C PRO A 117 -12.51 31.81 21.30
N ASN A 118 -12.49 30.53 20.95
CA ASN A 118 -11.36 29.62 21.28
C ASN A 118 -10.58 29.11 20.06
N GLY A 119 -10.97 29.47 18.84
CA GLY A 119 -10.49 28.82 17.63
C GLY A 119 -11.06 27.41 17.46
N GLN A 120 -10.62 26.75 16.40
CA GLN A 120 -10.89 25.34 16.13
C GLN A 120 -9.55 24.62 15.95
N PRO A 121 -9.28 23.55 16.70
CA PRO A 121 -8.04 22.80 16.56
C PRO A 121 -8.02 22.07 15.19
N GLY A 122 -6.83 21.62 14.80
CA GLY A 122 -6.68 20.68 13.69
C GLY A 122 -7.02 19.25 14.10
N LEU A 123 -6.86 18.32 13.17
CA LEU A 123 -7.12 16.90 13.38
C LEU A 123 -6.08 16.29 14.33
N VAL A 124 -6.53 15.77 15.46
CA VAL A 124 -5.67 15.11 16.46
C VAL A 124 -4.98 13.89 15.83
N GLY A 125 -3.67 13.78 16.05
CA GLY A 125 -2.82 12.72 15.52
C GLY A 125 -2.45 12.89 14.04
N GLY A 126 -2.85 13.99 13.40
CA GLY A 126 -2.49 14.30 12.01
C GLY A 126 -0.99 14.19 11.77
N TYR A 127 -0.59 13.40 10.77
CA TYR A 127 0.78 13.33 10.29
C TYR A 127 0.90 14.03 8.93
N LEU A 128 0.02 13.71 7.99
CA LEU A 128 0.04 14.26 6.64
C LEU A 128 -1.38 14.57 6.19
N GLY A 129 -1.62 15.78 5.66
CA GLY A 129 -2.90 16.18 5.09
C GLY A 129 -2.73 16.69 3.66
N ILE A 130 -3.35 16.01 2.70
CA ILE A 130 -3.32 16.30 1.28
C ILE A 130 -4.67 16.90 0.90
N GLY A 131 -4.72 18.21 0.73
CA GLY A 131 -5.93 18.96 0.41
C GLY A 131 -6.09 19.15 -1.10
N PHE A 132 -7.26 18.80 -1.61
CA PHE A 132 -7.76 19.10 -2.95
C PHE A 132 -8.69 20.31 -2.78
N ASP A 133 -8.15 21.49 -3.03
CA ASP A 133 -8.66 22.77 -2.55
C ASP A 133 -9.25 23.57 -3.71
N GLU A 134 -10.58 23.67 -3.71
CA GLU A 134 -11.36 24.34 -4.74
C GLU A 134 -11.25 25.86 -4.61
N PHE A 135 -11.34 26.35 -3.38
CA PHE A 135 -11.40 27.79 -3.12
C PHE A 135 -10.00 28.41 -2.97
N GLY A 136 -9.04 27.63 -2.46
CA GLY A 136 -7.62 27.97 -2.44
C GLY A 136 -7.06 28.42 -1.09
N ASN A 137 -7.81 28.30 0.00
CA ASN A 137 -7.36 28.77 1.32
C ASN A 137 -6.51 27.73 2.09
N TYR A 138 -6.48 26.48 1.64
CA TYR A 138 -5.72 25.40 2.26
C TYR A 138 -4.21 25.57 2.07
N SER A 139 -3.73 26.17 0.98
CA SER A 139 -2.31 26.52 0.81
C SER A 139 -1.91 27.84 1.50
N ALA A 140 -2.89 28.63 1.96
CA ALA A 140 -2.67 29.98 2.48
C ALA A 140 -2.20 29.99 3.94
N ASN A 141 -1.48 31.04 4.31
CA ASN A 141 -1.04 31.32 5.69
C ASN A 141 -2.06 32.14 6.51
N THR A 142 -3.34 32.02 6.18
CA THR A 142 -4.45 32.78 6.76
C THR A 142 -5.19 31.99 7.84
N GLU A 143 -6.03 32.68 8.62
CA GLU A 143 -6.87 32.12 9.68
C GLU A 143 -6.12 31.26 10.73
N GLY A 144 -4.84 31.53 10.97
CA GLY A 144 -4.05 30.83 11.99
C GLY A 144 -3.33 29.57 11.50
N ARG A 145 -3.44 29.22 10.21
CA ARG A 145 -2.63 28.19 9.57
C ARG A 145 -1.16 28.62 9.48
N GLN A 146 -0.26 27.65 9.66
CA GLN A 146 1.18 27.89 9.65
C GLN A 146 1.77 27.66 8.26
N GLY A 147 2.76 28.47 7.87
CA GLY A 147 3.37 28.45 6.53
C GLY A 147 2.37 28.74 5.41
N GLY A 148 2.81 28.63 4.15
CA GLY A 148 1.94 28.75 2.98
C GLY A 148 2.17 30.01 2.16
N GLN A 149 1.46 30.11 1.03
CA GLN A 149 1.56 31.27 0.15
C GLN A 149 0.77 32.47 0.71
N ALA A 150 1.36 33.65 0.53
CA ALA A 150 0.74 34.94 0.82
C ALA A 150 0.76 35.80 -0.46
N PRO A 151 -0.24 36.70 -0.66
CA PRO A 151 -1.25 37.13 0.30
C PRO A 151 -2.68 36.60 0.03
N GLY A 152 -2.87 35.53 -0.76
CA GLY A 152 -4.22 35.12 -1.17
C GLY A 152 -4.35 33.64 -1.52
N PRO A 153 -5.59 33.20 -1.80
CA PRO A 153 -5.90 31.81 -2.10
C PRO A 153 -5.26 31.34 -3.42
N THR A 154 -5.02 30.04 -3.53
CA THR A 154 -4.67 29.35 -4.79
C THR A 154 -5.81 28.37 -5.15
N PRO A 155 -6.85 28.82 -5.86
CA PRO A 155 -7.96 27.96 -6.27
C PRO A 155 -7.48 26.76 -7.09
N ASP A 156 -8.31 25.73 -7.15
CA ASP A 156 -8.08 24.52 -7.93
C ASP A 156 -6.68 23.94 -7.73
N SER A 157 -6.23 23.85 -6.48
CA SER A 157 -4.87 23.39 -6.17
C SER A 157 -4.84 22.18 -5.26
N VAL A 158 -3.73 21.44 -5.33
CA VAL A 158 -3.40 20.42 -4.35
C VAL A 158 -2.30 20.94 -3.44
N ALA A 159 -2.52 20.87 -2.12
CA ALA A 159 -1.55 21.31 -1.14
C ALA A 159 -1.34 20.27 -0.02
N ILE A 160 -0.11 20.19 0.45
CA ILE A 160 0.35 19.24 1.46
C ILE A 160 0.64 20.00 2.75
N ARG A 161 0.02 19.56 3.84
CA ARG A 161 0.26 20.06 5.20
C ARG A 161 0.84 18.96 6.09
N GLY A 162 1.73 19.39 6.98
CA GLY A 162 2.40 18.54 7.94
C GLY A 162 1.54 18.16 9.14
N SER A 163 2.22 17.68 10.17
CA SER A 163 1.68 17.00 11.33
C SER A 163 1.15 17.97 12.38
N GLU A 164 0.32 17.47 13.29
CA GLU A 164 -0.09 18.17 14.50
C GLU A 164 1.13 18.69 15.29
N ALA A 165 2.20 17.89 15.38
CA ALA A 165 3.43 18.24 16.08
C ALA A 165 4.17 19.45 15.47
N THR A 166 3.98 19.70 14.17
CA THR A 166 4.53 20.86 13.46
C THR A 166 3.51 21.99 13.29
N GLY A 167 2.33 21.88 13.90
CA GLY A 167 1.26 22.88 13.79
C GLY A 167 0.61 22.91 12.41
N TYR A 168 0.58 21.77 11.71
CA TYR A 168 -0.03 21.60 10.39
C TYR A 168 0.54 22.55 9.33
N GLN A 169 1.85 22.81 9.42
CA GLN A 169 2.52 23.74 8.52
C GLN A 169 2.37 23.31 7.06
N TYR A 170 2.21 24.28 6.16
CA TYR A 170 2.27 24.02 4.72
C TYR A 170 3.67 23.52 4.33
N LEU A 171 3.71 22.47 3.52
CA LEU A 171 4.95 21.83 3.06
C LEU A 171 5.23 22.14 1.58
N VAL A 172 4.28 21.78 0.72
CA VAL A 172 4.37 21.92 -0.74
C VAL A 172 2.97 21.93 -1.34
N GLY A 173 2.82 22.38 -2.57
CA GLY A 173 1.55 22.43 -3.27
C GLY A 173 1.72 22.89 -4.70
N THR A 174 0.67 22.76 -5.48
CA THR A 174 0.61 23.15 -6.89
C THR A 174 0.24 24.62 -7.05
N GLY A 175 0.30 25.10 -8.30
CA GLY A 175 -0.50 26.25 -8.69
C GLY A 175 -1.95 25.87 -8.95
N ASP A 176 -2.68 26.78 -9.58
CA ASP A 176 -4.02 26.55 -10.14
C ASP A 176 -3.96 25.49 -11.25
N LEU A 177 -4.67 24.38 -11.04
CA LEU A 177 -4.84 23.26 -11.98
C LEU A 177 -6.09 23.46 -12.88
N GLY A 178 -6.99 24.36 -12.49
CA GLY A 178 -8.13 24.87 -13.25
C GLY A 178 -9.39 24.00 -13.28
N ASN A 179 -9.38 22.80 -12.68
CA ASN A 179 -10.47 21.85 -12.83
C ASN A 179 -10.74 20.99 -11.58
N LEU A 180 -10.37 21.39 -10.37
CA LEU A 180 -10.76 20.63 -9.17
C LEU A 180 -12.22 20.91 -8.78
N ASP A 181 -12.64 22.17 -8.89
CA ASP A 181 -14.04 22.58 -8.92
C ASP A 181 -14.51 22.66 -10.39
N GLU A 182 -15.63 22.03 -10.69
CA GLU A 182 -16.35 22.23 -11.95
C GLU A 182 -17.68 22.90 -11.62
N PRO A 183 -17.77 24.25 -11.68
CA PRO A 183 -18.94 24.98 -11.19
C PRO A 183 -20.24 24.67 -11.94
N SER A 184 -20.12 24.07 -13.13
CA SER A 184 -21.26 23.61 -13.93
C SER A 184 -21.69 22.17 -13.64
N ALA A 185 -20.86 21.39 -12.93
CA ALA A 185 -21.18 20.01 -12.59
C ALA A 185 -22.34 19.96 -11.60
N THR A 186 -23.36 19.18 -11.95
CA THR A 186 -24.54 18.94 -11.11
C THR A 186 -24.69 17.48 -10.68
N ASP A 187 -23.81 16.61 -11.15
CA ASP A 187 -23.71 15.21 -10.81
C ASP A 187 -22.24 14.75 -10.74
N ARG A 188 -22.03 13.47 -10.41
CA ARG A 188 -20.70 12.88 -10.25
C ARG A 188 -19.94 12.70 -11.56
N ASP A 189 -20.63 12.45 -12.67
CA ASP A 189 -19.97 12.11 -13.93
C ASP A 189 -19.19 13.32 -14.45
N ASP A 190 -19.77 14.52 -14.32
CA ASP A 190 -19.11 15.77 -14.70
C ASP A 190 -18.04 16.23 -13.68
N ALA A 191 -18.13 15.78 -12.42
CA ALA A 191 -17.27 16.20 -11.32
C ALA A 191 -16.17 15.19 -10.91
N THR A 192 -16.06 14.06 -11.60
CA THR A 192 -15.13 13.00 -11.20
C THR A 192 -13.68 13.46 -11.34
N ARG A 193 -12.88 13.23 -10.30
CA ARG A 193 -11.41 13.29 -10.36
C ARG A 193 -10.80 12.07 -9.71
N SER A 194 -9.81 11.47 -10.36
CA SER A 194 -9.11 10.28 -9.88
C SER A 194 -7.73 10.65 -9.37
N VAL A 195 -7.35 10.13 -8.21
CA VAL A 195 -6.10 10.46 -7.52
C VAL A 195 -5.32 9.20 -7.21
N ARG A 196 -3.99 9.26 -7.37
CA ARG A 196 -3.06 8.32 -6.79
C ARG A 196 -2.07 9.02 -5.86
N ILE A 197 -1.90 8.47 -4.66
CA ILE A 197 -0.94 8.93 -3.66
C ILE A 197 -0.01 7.78 -3.33
N GLN A 198 1.30 8.01 -3.46
CA GLN A 198 2.32 7.06 -3.07
C GLN A 198 3.17 7.68 -1.95
N LEU A 199 3.29 6.99 -0.82
CA LEU A 199 4.15 7.38 0.30
C LEU A 199 5.10 6.25 0.66
N SER A 200 6.41 6.42 0.39
CA SER A 200 7.42 5.42 0.74
C SER A 200 7.61 5.28 2.26
N ARG A 201 8.32 4.23 2.70
CA ARG A 201 8.67 4.02 4.12
C ARG A 201 9.72 5.03 4.64
N GLU A 202 10.40 5.72 3.73
CA GLU A 202 11.33 6.82 3.99
C GLU A 202 10.60 8.17 3.99
N GLY A 203 9.29 8.19 3.72
CA GLY A 203 8.47 9.40 3.68
C GLY A 203 8.59 10.22 2.40
N ILE A 204 8.97 9.58 1.28
CA ILE A 204 8.93 10.22 -0.05
C ILE A 204 7.50 10.15 -0.60
N LEU A 205 6.94 11.32 -0.91
CA LEU A 205 5.59 11.50 -1.43
C LEU A 205 5.58 11.75 -2.92
N ILE A 206 4.71 11.04 -3.62
CA ILE A 206 4.27 11.32 -4.99
C ILE A 206 2.74 11.46 -4.98
N VAL A 207 2.23 12.43 -5.72
CA VAL A 207 0.80 12.59 -5.98
C VAL A 207 0.59 12.76 -7.47
N ASP A 208 -0.22 11.89 -8.04
CA ASP A 208 -0.69 11.96 -9.42
C ASP A 208 -2.21 12.24 -9.42
N LEU A 209 -2.65 13.06 -10.37
CA LEU A 209 -4.06 13.42 -10.56
C LEU A 209 -4.39 13.19 -12.03
N ASP A 210 -5.37 12.33 -12.32
CA ASP A 210 -5.85 12.09 -13.68
C ASP A 210 -6.54 13.37 -14.18
N LEU A 211 -5.81 14.18 -14.94
CA LEU A 211 -6.25 15.50 -15.38
C LEU A 211 -7.11 15.43 -16.64
N ASN A 212 -7.03 14.32 -17.37
CA ASN A 212 -7.70 14.12 -18.65
C ASN A 212 -8.89 13.14 -18.56
N ASN A 213 -9.10 12.52 -17.40
CA ASN A 213 -10.13 11.52 -17.09
C ASN A 213 -10.08 10.28 -18.00
N ASP A 214 -8.88 9.84 -18.42
CA ASP A 214 -8.68 8.65 -19.24
C ASP A 214 -8.57 7.36 -18.41
N GLY A 215 -8.55 7.47 -17.08
CA GLY A 215 -8.49 6.36 -16.14
C GLY A 215 -7.06 5.84 -15.92
N THR A 216 -6.04 6.59 -16.34
CA THR A 216 -4.63 6.26 -16.11
C THR A 216 -3.91 7.42 -15.40
N PHE A 217 -2.72 7.12 -14.87
CA PHE A 217 -1.84 8.13 -14.26
C PHE A 217 -0.53 8.18 -15.05
N ALA A 218 -0.55 8.92 -16.15
CA ALA A 218 0.62 9.09 -16.99
C ALA A 218 1.68 9.98 -16.31
N PRO A 219 2.98 9.89 -16.68
CA PRO A 219 4.02 10.71 -16.05
C PRO A 219 3.79 12.22 -16.11
N ASN A 220 3.02 12.73 -17.07
CA ASN A 220 2.65 14.15 -17.20
C ASN A 220 1.48 14.56 -16.29
N GLU A 221 0.91 13.63 -15.53
CA GLU A 221 -0.19 13.82 -14.57
C GLU A 221 0.33 13.82 -13.12
N ARG A 222 1.64 13.74 -12.97
CA ARG A 222 2.31 13.94 -11.69
C ARG A 222 2.30 15.40 -11.29
N ILE A 223 1.63 15.68 -10.17
CA ILE A 223 1.44 17.04 -9.66
C ILE A 223 2.34 17.35 -8.46
N ILE A 224 2.74 16.33 -7.70
CA ILE A 224 3.78 16.41 -6.67
C ILE A 224 4.76 15.27 -6.93
N ASP A 225 6.03 15.61 -7.15
CA ASP A 225 7.07 14.63 -7.51
C ASP A 225 8.14 14.54 -6.44
N THR A 226 8.39 13.31 -5.96
CA THR A 226 9.49 12.93 -5.06
C THR A 226 9.73 13.88 -3.87
N PHE A 227 8.67 14.28 -3.19
CA PHE A 227 8.77 15.21 -2.06
C PHE A 227 9.09 14.48 -0.75
N ASP A 228 10.26 14.76 -0.15
CA ASP A 228 10.62 14.24 1.17
C ASP A 228 9.85 14.98 2.28
N ILE A 229 8.81 14.32 2.82
CA ILE A 229 8.01 14.86 3.91
C ILE A 229 8.82 14.95 5.22
N THR A 230 9.72 14.00 5.47
CA THR A 230 10.39 13.86 6.77
C THR A 230 11.33 15.04 7.07
N ALA A 231 11.87 15.66 6.01
CA ALA A 231 12.70 16.86 6.09
C ALA A 231 12.03 18.03 6.83
N PHE A 232 10.69 18.07 6.84
CA PHE A 232 9.91 19.17 7.40
C PHE A 232 8.87 18.72 8.45
N ASN A 233 8.60 17.42 8.53
CA ASN A 233 7.45 16.90 9.26
C ASN A 233 7.80 15.98 10.45
N GLY A 234 9.09 15.72 10.64
CA GLY A 234 9.59 14.76 11.63
C GLY A 234 9.59 13.33 11.10
N VAL A 235 9.93 12.39 11.98
CA VAL A 235 10.00 10.95 11.63
C VAL A 235 8.59 10.41 11.40
N GLN A 236 8.47 9.50 10.44
CA GLN A 236 7.24 8.80 10.11
C GLN A 236 6.75 7.93 11.29
N PRO A 237 5.44 7.92 11.60
CA PRO A 237 4.84 6.94 12.50
C PRO A 237 5.11 5.50 12.04
N GLU A 238 5.28 4.57 12.98
CA GLU A 238 5.47 3.13 12.68
C GLU A 238 4.22 2.51 12.01
N SER A 239 3.06 3.09 12.25
CA SER A 239 1.80 2.72 11.62
C SER A 239 0.92 3.94 11.41
N PHE A 240 0.04 3.86 10.43
CA PHE A 240 -0.95 4.89 10.12
C PHE A 240 -2.37 4.38 10.24
N LYS A 241 -3.28 5.29 10.56
CA LYS A 241 -4.65 5.18 10.06
C LYS A 241 -4.83 6.24 8.99
N PHE A 242 -5.72 5.98 8.03
CA PHE A 242 -6.01 6.92 6.95
C PHE A 242 -7.48 7.33 6.99
N GLY A 243 -7.79 8.46 6.37
CA GLY A 243 -9.15 8.91 6.21
C GLY A 243 -9.29 10.09 5.29
N PHE A 244 -10.53 10.60 5.25
CA PHE A 244 -10.90 11.76 4.47
C PHE A 244 -11.62 12.75 5.36
N ALA A 245 -11.35 14.03 5.16
CA ALA A 245 -12.14 15.10 5.70
C ALA A 245 -12.60 16.00 4.55
N ALA A 246 -13.68 16.73 4.78
CA ALA A 246 -14.13 17.74 3.82
C ALA A 246 -14.81 18.87 4.58
N SER A 247 -14.85 20.03 3.96
CA SER A 247 -15.54 21.16 4.54
C SER A 247 -16.10 22.12 3.52
N THR A 248 -17.04 22.92 3.99
CA THR A 248 -17.56 24.08 3.28
C THR A 248 -17.44 25.32 4.14
N GLY A 249 -17.69 26.47 3.54
CA GLY A 249 -17.54 27.78 4.14
C GLY A 249 -18.70 28.67 3.72
N SER A 250 -18.39 29.86 3.21
CA SER A 250 -19.41 30.76 2.64
C SER A 250 -19.83 30.34 1.23
N SER A 251 -18.91 29.76 0.47
CA SER A 251 -19.21 28.95 -0.72
C SER A 251 -19.28 27.48 -0.32
N THR A 252 -19.94 26.67 -1.15
CA THR A 252 -20.28 25.28 -0.81
C THR A 252 -20.28 24.41 -2.05
N ASN A 253 -19.87 23.16 -1.87
CA ASN A 253 -20.13 22.02 -2.75
C ASN A 253 -20.52 20.79 -1.92
N ILE A 254 -21.16 19.82 -2.58
CA ILE A 254 -21.26 18.45 -2.09
C ILE A 254 -19.92 17.78 -2.35
N HIS A 255 -19.32 17.22 -1.31
CA HIS A 255 -18.06 16.51 -1.39
C HIS A 255 -18.25 15.03 -1.13
N GLU A 256 -17.84 14.20 -2.08
CA GLU A 256 -18.00 12.75 -2.00
C GLU A 256 -16.74 12.03 -2.47
N ILE A 257 -16.59 10.77 -2.04
CA ILE A 257 -15.51 9.88 -2.49
C ILE A 257 -16.08 8.52 -2.89
N ARG A 258 -15.38 7.81 -3.79
CA ARG A 258 -15.65 6.40 -4.11
C ARG A 258 -14.36 5.65 -4.44
N SER A 259 -14.49 4.34 -4.66
CA SER A 259 -13.44 3.49 -5.25
C SER A 259 -12.09 3.51 -4.52
N ILE A 260 -12.08 3.68 -3.20
CA ILE A 260 -10.82 3.65 -2.45
C ILE A 260 -10.16 2.27 -2.51
N SER A 261 -8.89 2.24 -2.89
CA SER A 261 -7.99 1.12 -2.79
C SER A 261 -6.72 1.57 -2.07
N ILE A 262 -6.22 0.73 -1.15
CA ILE A 262 -4.93 0.95 -0.50
C ILE A 262 -4.15 -0.36 -0.52
N SER A 263 -2.94 -0.30 -1.05
CA SER A 263 -1.96 -1.38 -1.06
C SER A 263 -0.62 -0.88 -0.52
N THR A 264 0.33 -1.80 -0.35
CA THR A 264 1.72 -1.47 -0.03
C THR A 264 2.46 -1.03 -1.28
N LEU A 265 3.51 -0.22 -1.11
CA LEU A 265 4.37 0.20 -2.22
C LEU A 265 5.50 -0.78 -2.49
N THR A 266 5.92 -1.51 -1.47
CA THR A 266 7.03 -2.46 -1.51
C THR A 266 6.44 -3.85 -1.34
N ASP A 267 6.30 -4.59 -2.44
CA ASP A 267 5.90 -5.98 -2.34
C ASP A 267 7.17 -6.82 -2.14
N PRO A 268 7.30 -7.58 -1.04
CA PRO A 268 8.54 -8.29 -0.77
C PRO A 268 8.91 -9.22 -1.93
N PRO A 269 10.22 -9.43 -2.20
CA PRO A 269 10.67 -10.29 -3.27
C PRO A 269 10.00 -11.67 -3.25
N ILE A 270 9.57 -12.17 -4.40
CA ILE A 270 8.96 -13.51 -4.52
C ILE A 270 10.05 -14.54 -4.80
N VAL A 271 10.07 -15.62 -4.01
CA VAL A 271 10.96 -16.79 -4.20
C VAL A 271 10.16 -18.06 -4.48
N THR A 272 10.76 -19.04 -5.17
CA THR A 272 10.07 -20.27 -5.59
C THR A 272 10.73 -21.54 -5.07
N ASP A 273 9.92 -22.45 -4.52
CA ASP A 273 10.38 -23.80 -4.19
C ASP A 273 10.86 -24.54 -5.45
N ALA A 274 11.85 -25.41 -5.26
CA ALA A 274 12.38 -26.26 -6.32
C ALA A 274 12.58 -27.70 -5.85
N SER A 275 12.53 -28.64 -6.80
CA SER A 275 12.81 -30.05 -6.53
C SER A 275 13.58 -30.67 -7.69
N VAL A 276 14.68 -31.35 -7.38
CA VAL A 276 15.59 -31.89 -8.38
C VAL A 276 16.08 -33.27 -7.92
N THR A 277 16.00 -34.27 -8.80
CA THR A 277 16.48 -35.64 -8.52
C THR A 277 17.92 -35.82 -8.97
N PHE A 278 18.77 -36.48 -8.18
CA PHE A 278 20.17 -36.77 -8.49
C PHE A 278 20.48 -38.26 -8.32
N ASN A 279 21.28 -38.80 -9.23
CA ASN A 279 21.95 -40.06 -9.02
C ASN A 279 23.13 -39.88 -8.05
N GLN A 280 23.53 -40.96 -7.38
CA GLN A 280 24.73 -40.96 -6.54
C GLN A 280 25.97 -40.58 -7.35
N GLY A 281 26.77 -39.65 -6.83
CA GLY A 281 27.95 -39.11 -7.51
C GLY A 281 27.67 -38.10 -8.64
N GLU A 282 26.41 -37.78 -8.93
CA GLU A 282 26.05 -36.86 -10.01
C GLU A 282 26.37 -35.41 -9.65
N THR A 283 26.81 -34.63 -10.62
CA THR A 283 26.93 -33.17 -10.52
C THR A 283 26.08 -32.53 -11.61
N LYS A 284 25.14 -31.65 -11.22
CA LYS A 284 24.36 -30.87 -12.18
C LYS A 284 23.83 -29.56 -11.62
N LEU A 285 23.38 -28.71 -12.54
CA LEU A 285 22.65 -27.48 -12.25
C LEU A 285 21.34 -27.79 -11.54
N ILE A 286 20.95 -26.94 -10.59
CA ILE A 286 19.65 -26.96 -9.93
C ILE A 286 18.71 -26.00 -10.68
N PRO A 287 17.80 -26.49 -11.54
CA PRO A 287 16.81 -25.64 -12.18
C PRO A 287 15.68 -25.24 -11.21
N GLY A 288 14.89 -24.22 -11.60
CA GLY A 288 13.65 -23.87 -10.92
C GLY A 288 13.81 -22.99 -9.68
N VAL A 289 15.03 -22.67 -9.26
CA VAL A 289 15.27 -21.60 -8.28
C VAL A 289 15.10 -20.25 -8.95
N SER A 290 14.29 -19.39 -8.36
CA SER A 290 14.10 -18.00 -8.82
C SER A 290 13.82 -17.06 -7.66
N ALA A 291 14.14 -15.79 -7.88
CA ALA A 291 13.79 -14.66 -7.04
C ALA A 291 13.45 -13.49 -7.95
N THR A 292 12.29 -12.87 -7.75
CA THR A 292 11.77 -11.77 -8.59
C THR A 292 11.20 -10.67 -7.73
N ASP A 293 11.52 -9.41 -8.06
CA ASP A 293 10.80 -8.26 -7.52
C ASP A 293 9.48 -8.07 -8.26
N PRO A 294 8.34 -7.99 -7.55
CA PRO A 294 7.04 -7.73 -8.17
C PRO A 294 6.94 -6.34 -8.80
N ASP A 295 7.65 -5.37 -8.23
CA ASP A 295 7.67 -3.94 -8.57
C ASP A 295 8.89 -3.50 -9.40
N SER A 296 9.79 -4.42 -9.75
CA SER A 296 11.01 -4.17 -10.55
C SER A 296 10.77 -3.49 -11.92
N THR A 297 9.51 -3.44 -12.37
CA THR A 297 9.11 -2.80 -13.64
C THR A 297 8.46 -1.43 -13.44
N SER A 298 8.21 -1.05 -12.18
CA SER A 298 7.74 0.26 -11.79
C SER A 298 8.87 1.29 -11.98
N PRO A 299 8.64 2.39 -12.72
CA PRO A 299 9.64 3.45 -12.87
C PRO A 299 9.93 4.19 -11.54
N SER A 300 9.12 3.93 -10.51
CA SER A 300 9.30 4.39 -9.14
C SER A 300 9.33 3.22 -8.16
N ASP A 301 9.98 2.11 -8.56
CA ASP A 301 10.33 0.97 -7.70
C ASP A 301 10.92 1.51 -6.38
N PRO A 302 10.10 1.55 -5.30
CA PRO A 302 10.44 2.30 -4.09
C PRO A 302 11.33 1.50 -3.14
N ASP A 303 11.36 0.17 -3.27
CA ASP A 303 12.27 -0.76 -2.60
C ASP A 303 13.52 -1.11 -3.38
N GLY A 304 13.51 -0.87 -4.69
CA GLY A 304 14.63 -1.12 -5.57
C GLY A 304 14.88 -2.61 -5.78
N ALA A 305 15.66 -2.93 -6.82
CA ALA A 305 15.95 -4.32 -7.16
C ALA A 305 16.53 -5.15 -5.99
N ILE A 306 16.24 -6.45 -6.00
CA ILE A 306 16.88 -7.49 -5.17
C ILE A 306 18.39 -7.20 -4.98
N GLU A 307 18.75 -6.87 -3.74
CA GLU A 307 20.11 -6.50 -3.34
C GLU A 307 20.98 -7.75 -3.19
N PHE A 308 20.48 -8.79 -2.50
CA PHE A 308 21.13 -10.10 -2.46
C PHE A 308 20.19 -11.26 -2.12
N ILE A 309 20.67 -12.47 -2.37
CA ILE A 309 20.07 -13.74 -1.95
C ILE A 309 20.88 -14.30 -0.79
N ILE A 310 20.19 -14.85 0.21
CA ILE A 310 20.82 -15.63 1.27
C ILE A 310 20.44 -17.10 1.15
N ILE A 311 21.43 -17.97 1.33
CA ILE A 311 21.29 -19.43 1.34
C ILE A 311 21.59 -19.93 2.75
N GLY A 312 20.74 -20.80 3.26
CA GLY A 312 20.85 -21.42 4.58
C GLY A 312 20.40 -22.86 4.54
N ASN A 313 20.51 -23.55 5.69
CA ASN A 313 20.16 -24.96 5.83
C ASN A 313 20.78 -25.86 4.73
N VAL A 314 22.03 -25.57 4.34
CA VAL A 314 22.70 -26.25 3.22
C VAL A 314 22.80 -27.77 3.42
N PRO A 315 22.95 -28.56 2.33
CA PRO A 315 23.08 -30.00 2.45
C PRO A 315 24.21 -30.40 3.39
N PRO A 316 24.02 -31.42 4.24
CA PRO A 316 25.10 -32.01 5.02
C PRO A 316 26.27 -32.45 4.13
N ALA A 317 27.51 -32.25 4.59
CA ALA A 317 28.71 -32.52 3.79
C ALA A 317 28.87 -34.01 3.40
N ASP A 318 28.24 -34.92 4.15
CA ASP A 318 28.18 -36.36 3.83
C ASP A 318 27.16 -36.68 2.72
N GLN A 319 26.22 -35.78 2.40
CA GLN A 319 25.28 -35.92 1.30
C GLN A 319 25.80 -35.31 -0.01
N GLY A 320 26.53 -34.19 0.07
CA GLY A 320 27.13 -33.56 -1.11
C GLY A 320 27.58 -32.13 -0.84
N THR A 321 27.97 -31.42 -1.89
CA THR A 321 28.43 -30.02 -1.82
C THR A 321 27.67 -29.14 -2.81
N LEU A 322 27.25 -27.97 -2.35
CA LEU A 322 26.59 -26.94 -3.15
C LEU A 322 27.65 -25.96 -3.71
N PHE A 323 27.50 -25.53 -4.95
CA PHE A 323 28.44 -24.64 -5.65
C PHE A 323 27.72 -23.49 -6.36
N VAL A 324 28.37 -22.33 -6.42
CA VAL A 324 28.04 -21.26 -7.37
C VAL A 324 28.88 -21.48 -8.63
N GLY A 325 28.21 -21.82 -9.74
CA GLY A 325 28.82 -22.21 -10.99
C GLY A 325 29.22 -23.69 -11.07
N ASN A 326 29.57 -24.16 -12.27
CA ASN A 326 29.90 -25.56 -12.52
C ASN A 326 31.24 -25.95 -11.83
N PRO A 327 31.27 -26.94 -10.91
CA PRO A 327 32.49 -27.36 -10.23
C PRO A 327 33.61 -27.81 -11.18
N ALA A 328 33.26 -28.47 -12.29
CA ALA A 328 34.23 -28.92 -13.29
C ALA A 328 34.90 -27.76 -14.06
N GLN A 329 34.35 -26.55 -13.95
CA GLN A 329 34.83 -25.34 -14.61
C GLN A 329 35.30 -24.28 -13.60
N GLY A 330 35.59 -24.68 -12.35
CA GLY A 330 36.08 -23.78 -11.31
C GLY A 330 34.99 -23.07 -10.49
N GLY A 331 33.77 -23.60 -10.50
CA GLY A 331 32.69 -23.16 -9.61
C GLY A 331 33.12 -23.16 -8.14
N GLN A 332 32.59 -22.20 -7.37
CA GLN A 332 33.00 -21.96 -5.99
C GLN A 332 32.09 -22.73 -5.02
N PRO A 333 32.64 -23.54 -4.11
CA PRO A 333 31.84 -24.26 -3.13
C PRO A 333 31.28 -23.29 -2.07
N ILE A 334 30.05 -23.54 -1.63
CA ILE A 334 29.39 -22.78 -0.58
C ILE A 334 29.86 -23.33 0.78
N THR A 335 30.96 -22.76 1.29
CA THR A 335 31.62 -23.25 2.52
C THR A 335 31.89 -22.18 3.57
N THR A 336 31.86 -20.89 3.21
CA THR A 336 32.14 -19.78 4.14
C THR A 336 30.86 -19.03 4.49
N PHE A 337 30.25 -19.40 5.61
CA PHE A 337 29.00 -18.80 6.05
C PHE A 337 29.23 -17.64 7.02
N SER A 338 28.39 -16.62 6.91
CA SER A 338 28.35 -15.47 7.80
C SER A 338 27.20 -15.59 8.79
N THR A 339 27.32 -14.95 9.95
CA THR A 339 26.21 -14.76 10.91
C THR A 339 25.71 -13.31 10.92
N THR A 340 26.29 -12.46 10.07
CA THR A 340 25.91 -11.05 9.89
C THR A 340 25.68 -10.75 8.41
N LEU A 341 24.64 -9.99 8.09
CA LEU A 341 24.39 -9.55 6.72
C LEU A 341 25.25 -8.33 6.37
N PRO A 342 25.48 -8.06 5.07
CA PRO A 342 26.01 -6.78 4.63
C PRO A 342 25.17 -5.59 5.15
N GLN A 343 25.77 -4.41 5.19
CA GLN A 343 25.07 -3.12 5.27
C GLN A 343 23.96 -2.95 6.34
N GLY A 344 24.08 -3.60 7.51
CA GLY A 344 23.15 -3.37 8.62
C GLY A 344 21.76 -4.00 8.44
N PHE A 345 21.59 -4.90 7.47
CA PHE A 345 20.37 -5.71 7.36
C PHE A 345 20.23 -6.70 8.53
N ASN A 346 18.99 -6.93 8.96
CA ASN A 346 18.67 -7.95 9.95
C ASN A 346 18.36 -9.28 9.27
N PRO A 347 18.80 -10.43 9.82
CA PRO A 347 18.45 -11.72 9.26
C PRO A 347 16.92 -11.94 9.32
N PRO A 348 16.31 -12.42 8.22
CA PRO A 348 14.88 -12.67 8.18
C PRO A 348 14.45 -13.78 9.13
N THR A 349 13.18 -13.73 9.54
CA THR A 349 12.60 -14.73 10.43
C THR A 349 12.70 -16.12 9.81
N GLY A 350 13.26 -17.09 10.54
CA GLY A 350 13.53 -18.45 10.03
C GLY A 350 14.97 -18.67 9.54
N PHE A 351 15.79 -17.63 9.43
CA PHE A 351 17.24 -17.72 9.21
C PHE A 351 18.02 -17.33 10.47
N ASN A 352 17.99 -18.20 11.48
CA ASN A 352 18.74 -18.00 12.73
C ASN A 352 20.17 -18.59 12.71
N GLY A 353 20.56 -19.22 11.59
CA GLY A 353 21.83 -19.92 11.41
C GLY A 353 22.80 -19.17 10.49
N PRO A 354 24.02 -19.68 10.30
CA PRO A 354 24.98 -19.06 9.41
C PRO A 354 24.52 -19.22 7.94
N TYR A 355 24.59 -18.14 7.17
CA TYR A 355 24.09 -18.06 5.79
C TYR A 355 25.19 -17.64 4.82
N TYR A 356 25.00 -17.99 3.54
CA TYR A 356 25.88 -17.63 2.44
C TYR A 356 25.17 -16.64 1.53
N VAL A 357 25.84 -15.52 1.21
CA VAL A 357 25.27 -14.43 0.41
C VAL A 357 25.71 -14.57 -1.04
N ILE A 358 24.77 -14.48 -1.98
CA ILE A 358 25.02 -14.46 -3.43
C ILE A 358 24.20 -13.36 -4.09
N SER A 359 24.57 -12.97 -5.30
CA SER A 359 23.74 -12.07 -6.12
C SER A 359 22.59 -12.81 -6.80
N GLN A 360 21.55 -12.08 -7.23
CA GLN A 360 20.42 -12.66 -7.95
C GLN A 360 20.84 -13.44 -9.22
N PRO A 361 21.78 -12.97 -10.07
CA PRO A 361 22.25 -13.77 -11.20
C PRO A 361 22.94 -15.09 -10.81
N GLN A 362 23.63 -15.12 -9.66
CA GLN A 362 24.30 -16.32 -9.16
C GLN A 362 23.33 -17.42 -8.71
N LEU A 363 22.10 -17.06 -8.31
CA LEU A 363 21.07 -18.03 -7.90
C LEU A 363 20.77 -19.04 -9.01
N SER A 364 20.63 -18.57 -10.25
CA SER A 364 20.42 -19.43 -11.42
C SER A 364 21.64 -20.27 -11.84
N GLN A 365 22.78 -20.13 -11.13
CA GLN A 365 24.03 -20.83 -11.41
C GLN A 365 24.36 -21.87 -10.34
N LEU A 366 23.42 -22.22 -9.46
CA LEU A 366 23.67 -23.19 -8.40
C LEU A 366 23.80 -24.61 -8.95
N PHE A 367 24.91 -25.27 -8.60
CA PHE A 367 25.15 -26.69 -8.87
C PHE A 367 25.17 -27.47 -7.56
N PHE A 368 24.68 -28.70 -7.59
CA PHE A 368 24.91 -29.66 -6.52
C PHE A 368 25.73 -30.84 -7.03
N GLN A 369 26.76 -31.19 -6.28
CA GLN A 369 27.57 -32.39 -6.46
C GLN A 369 27.19 -33.39 -5.36
N ALA A 370 26.40 -34.39 -5.73
CA ALA A 370 25.98 -35.46 -4.84
C ALA A 370 27.16 -36.39 -4.53
N ASN A 371 27.26 -36.84 -3.28
CA ASN A 371 28.22 -37.88 -2.93
C ASN A 371 27.76 -39.26 -3.42
N SER A 372 28.66 -40.24 -3.37
CA SER A 372 28.34 -41.63 -3.74
C SER A 372 27.33 -42.31 -2.81
N ASN A 373 27.12 -41.78 -1.61
CA ASN A 373 26.16 -42.25 -0.61
C ASN A 373 24.92 -41.34 -0.51
N PHE A 374 24.67 -40.48 -1.50
CA PHE A 374 23.55 -39.54 -1.47
C PHE A 374 22.20 -40.26 -1.33
N THR A 375 21.43 -39.86 -0.32
CA THR A 375 20.09 -40.39 0.01
C THR A 375 19.00 -39.34 -0.07
N GLY A 376 19.38 -38.08 -0.29
CA GLY A 376 18.48 -36.93 -0.29
C GLY A 376 18.94 -35.86 0.68
N ALA A 377 18.71 -34.60 0.33
CA ALA A 377 19.02 -33.44 1.15
C ALA A 377 18.15 -32.25 0.72
N GLY A 378 18.43 -31.07 1.25
CA GLY A 378 17.83 -29.84 0.78
C GLY A 378 18.61 -28.63 1.26
N PHE A 379 18.14 -27.46 0.85
CA PHE A 379 18.54 -26.17 1.41
C PHE A 379 17.40 -25.18 1.29
N SER A 380 17.53 -24.05 1.99
CA SER A 380 16.58 -22.94 1.89
C SER A 380 17.26 -21.69 1.38
N TYR A 381 16.51 -20.85 0.67
CA TYR A 381 17.00 -19.53 0.27
C TYR A 381 15.88 -18.49 0.36
N THR A 382 16.28 -17.23 0.52
CA THR A 382 15.37 -16.08 0.42
C THR A 382 16.08 -14.91 -0.25
N ALA A 383 15.30 -13.98 -0.79
CA ALA A 383 15.78 -12.73 -1.35
C ALA A 383 15.55 -11.58 -0.36
N ILE A 384 16.42 -10.58 -0.43
CA ILE A 384 16.30 -9.32 0.29
C ILE A 384 16.49 -8.20 -0.74
N ASP A 385 15.55 -7.26 -0.80
CA ASP A 385 15.66 -6.05 -1.64
C ASP A 385 16.59 -4.99 -1.03
N ALA A 386 16.79 -3.89 -1.76
CA ALA A 386 17.73 -2.84 -1.38
C ALA A 386 17.34 -2.09 -0.09
N ILE A 387 16.11 -2.23 0.38
CA ILE A 387 15.64 -1.62 1.62
C ILE A 387 15.25 -2.64 2.70
N GLY A 388 15.55 -3.91 2.47
CA GLY A 388 15.51 -4.96 3.48
C GLY A 388 14.18 -5.68 3.62
N ALA A 389 13.24 -5.51 2.69
CA ALA A 389 12.04 -6.34 2.68
C ALA A 389 12.38 -7.77 2.23
N VAL A 390 11.58 -8.70 2.73
CA VAL A 390 11.82 -10.14 2.64
C VAL A 390 10.49 -10.87 2.48
N PRO A 391 10.40 -11.95 1.70
CA PRO A 391 9.19 -12.75 1.63
C PRO A 391 8.82 -13.33 2.99
N ASP A 392 7.51 -13.54 3.20
CA ASP A 392 6.95 -14.10 4.45
C ASP A 392 7.55 -15.45 4.83
N ALA A 393 8.06 -16.22 3.85
CA ALA A 393 8.73 -17.48 4.07
C ALA A 393 9.88 -17.71 3.07
N PRO A 394 10.97 -18.39 3.49
CA PRO A 394 11.98 -18.89 2.56
C PRO A 394 11.40 -19.87 1.54
N ALA A 395 12.03 -19.91 0.37
CA ALA A 395 11.89 -21.03 -0.54
C ALA A 395 12.71 -22.24 -0.05
N THR A 396 12.17 -23.43 -0.29
CA THR A 396 12.79 -24.73 -0.02
C THR A 396 13.20 -25.40 -1.32
N VAL A 397 14.45 -25.86 -1.39
CA VAL A 397 14.98 -26.67 -2.48
C VAL A 397 15.18 -28.09 -2.00
N THR A 398 14.43 -29.02 -2.58
CA THR A 398 14.50 -30.44 -2.25
C THR A 398 15.40 -31.18 -3.26
N LEU A 399 16.46 -31.80 -2.77
CA LEU A 399 17.39 -32.60 -3.56
C LEU A 399 17.05 -34.08 -3.31
N LEU A 400 16.42 -34.74 -4.27
CA LEU A 400 15.93 -36.11 -4.14
C LEU A 400 16.98 -37.09 -4.67
N ALA A 401 17.21 -38.21 -3.99
CA ALA A 401 17.98 -39.30 -4.58
C ALA A 401 17.11 -40.08 -5.58
N THR A 402 17.69 -40.54 -6.69
CA THR A 402 17.02 -41.51 -7.56
C THR A 402 16.81 -42.80 -6.79
N GLU A 403 15.58 -43.31 -6.77
CA GLU A 403 15.28 -44.65 -6.23
C GLU A 403 16.20 -45.70 -6.88
N PRO A 404 16.91 -46.56 -6.11
CA PRO A 404 17.64 -47.66 -6.68
C PRO A 404 16.66 -48.53 -7.45
N GLY A 405 16.88 -48.70 -8.76
CA GLY A 405 15.95 -49.38 -9.65
C GLY A 405 15.35 -50.64 -9.04
N GLY A 406 14.07 -50.55 -8.66
CA GLY A 406 13.26 -51.71 -8.33
C GLY A 406 13.05 -52.53 -9.59
N GLY A 407 13.90 -53.53 -9.80
CA GLY A 407 13.62 -54.59 -10.75
C GLY A 407 12.39 -55.37 -10.29
N GLY A 408 11.30 -55.25 -11.04
CA GLY A 408 10.11 -56.10 -10.94
C GLY A 408 8.88 -55.40 -10.35
N GLU A 409 7.97 -54.95 -11.21
CA GLU A 409 6.55 -54.93 -10.87
C GLU A 409 6.13 -56.38 -10.55
N GLY A 410 6.04 -56.71 -9.26
CA GLY A 410 5.12 -57.74 -8.79
C GLY A 410 3.69 -57.23 -9.01
N PRO A 411 2.70 -58.11 -9.24
CA PRO A 411 1.37 -57.70 -9.65
C PRO A 411 0.79 -56.78 -8.59
N THR A 412 0.39 -55.59 -9.01
CA THR A 412 -0.39 -54.63 -8.23
C THR A 412 -1.59 -55.36 -7.60
N PRO A 413 -1.73 -55.37 -6.25
CA PRO A 413 -3.01 -55.62 -5.65
C PRO A 413 -3.93 -54.47 -6.10
N GLY A 414 -4.97 -54.80 -6.85
CA GLY A 414 -5.88 -53.81 -7.41
C GLY A 414 -6.43 -52.89 -6.33
N CYS A 415 -6.09 -51.61 -6.42
CA CYS A 415 -6.94 -50.55 -5.89
C CYS A 415 -8.06 -50.35 -6.92
N GLU A 416 -9.30 -50.50 -6.48
CA GLU A 416 -10.47 -50.07 -7.25
C GLU A 416 -10.42 -48.56 -7.49
N ASP A 417 -10.92 -48.13 -8.65
CA ASP A 417 -11.07 -46.72 -9.03
C ASP A 417 -11.88 -45.97 -7.96
N GLY A 418 -11.26 -44.99 -7.29
CA GLY A 418 -11.96 -44.14 -6.33
C GLY A 418 -11.06 -43.13 -5.62
N LEU A 419 -11.23 -41.85 -5.98
CA LEU A 419 -10.79 -40.62 -5.30
C LEU A 419 -9.28 -40.30 -5.34
N ASN A 420 -8.84 -39.72 -6.47
CA ASN A 420 -7.65 -38.87 -6.50
C ASN A 420 -7.95 -37.52 -5.83
N LEU A 421 -7.42 -37.30 -4.63
CA LEU A 421 -7.27 -35.96 -4.06
C LEU A 421 -5.91 -35.39 -4.52
N ARG A 422 -5.94 -34.44 -5.46
CA ARG A 422 -4.80 -33.54 -5.74
C ARG A 422 -5.10 -32.19 -5.10
N GLY A 423 -4.47 -31.89 -3.97
CA GLY A 423 -4.40 -30.52 -3.46
C GLY A 423 -3.35 -29.74 -4.25
N ASN A 424 -3.73 -28.62 -4.86
CA ASN A 424 -2.76 -27.59 -5.23
C ASN A 424 -2.66 -26.59 -4.07
N ALA A 425 -1.44 -26.22 -3.71
CA ALA A 425 -1.21 -25.12 -2.81
C ALA A 425 -1.55 -23.83 -3.56
N ARG A 426 -2.69 -23.19 -3.24
CA ARG A 426 -2.99 -21.73 -3.35
C ARG A 426 -4.48 -21.34 -3.21
N ASN A 427 -5.35 -22.12 -2.56
CA ASN A 427 -6.67 -21.59 -2.17
C ASN A 427 -7.29 -22.39 -1.01
N THR A 428 -7.57 -21.74 0.13
CA THR A 428 -8.54 -22.26 1.10
C THR A 428 -9.96 -22.00 0.58
N SER A 429 -10.36 -22.74 -0.45
CA SER A 429 -11.79 -22.97 -0.70
C SER A 429 -12.01 -24.40 -1.22
N SER A 430 -12.59 -25.24 -0.36
CA SER A 430 -13.28 -26.44 -0.81
C SER A 430 -14.68 -26.02 -1.27
N ARG A 431 -14.85 -25.74 -2.56
CA ARG A 431 -16.19 -25.67 -3.16
C ARG A 431 -16.65 -27.10 -3.45
N GLY A 432 -17.46 -27.65 -2.54
CA GLY A 432 -18.38 -28.73 -2.89
C GLY A 432 -19.49 -28.16 -3.78
N SER A 433 -19.73 -28.77 -4.94
CA SER A 433 -20.88 -28.46 -5.79
C SER A 433 -22.10 -29.31 -5.39
N GLU A 434 -23.21 -28.60 -5.24
CA GLU A 434 -24.64 -28.99 -5.31
C GLU A 434 -25.23 -30.06 -4.38
N GLY A 435 -26.31 -29.66 -3.69
CA GLY A 435 -27.25 -30.53 -3.00
C GLY A 435 -28.23 -29.72 -2.14
N SER A 436 -29.40 -29.41 -2.69
CA SER A 436 -30.58 -28.94 -1.95
C SER A 436 -31.03 -29.99 -0.93
N ASP A 437 -31.34 -29.60 0.31
CA ASP A 437 -32.58 -30.05 0.98
C ASP A 437 -32.88 -29.24 2.26
N THR A 438 -34.12 -28.74 2.28
CA THR A 438 -34.96 -28.15 3.35
C THR A 438 -34.51 -26.88 4.08
#